data_AF-A0AAD6ZE55-F1
#
_entry.id   AF-A0AAD6ZE55-F1
#
_cell.length_a   1.000
_cell.length_b   1.000
_cell.length_c   1.000
_cell.angle_alpha   90.00
_cell.angle_beta   90.00
_cell.angle_gamma   90.00
#
_symmetry.space_group_name_H-M   'P 1'
#
loop_
_entity.id
_entity.type
_entity.pdbx_description
1 polymer ?
#
loop_
_entity_poly.entity_id
_entity_poly.type
_entity_poly.pdbx_seq_one_letter_code
_entity_poly.pdbx_strand_id
1 'polypeptide(L)'
;MSHQVSQSDIDHDEMHANPAADVDEPQRGPGSVTGAGGKAADKAKSAVGEKDKDGRTEEELEADRKLADRLSIIIERANEKCVPLCNMIRKHFDHIDAQKEEDRDENELVKAVKPLLQQAETILNETNGAIRGADPDNRLSNKAKRNAQDHKATPEEQRLAEALKIMVQEVGGTIEWAKDKLDSFPKAKKDLGPLLDALGQPLTQIVGGVGLLLAGVLNLVNKLLSALGLDGLLKGLLSAIGLDKIYKGLGVGSWL
;
A
#
# COMPACT_ATOMS: atom_id res chain seq x y z
N MET A 1 61.14 -21.07 -20.19
CA MET A 1 60.50 -21.06 -21.52
C MET A 1 59.38 -20.05 -21.47
N SER A 2 59.68 -18.86 -21.97
CA SER A 2 58.75 -17.76 -22.20
C SER A 2 57.70 -18.20 -23.22
N HIS A 3 56.45 -17.81 -23.04
CA HIS A 3 55.59 -17.41 -24.16
C HIS A 3 54.58 -16.35 -23.70
N GLN A 4 54.64 -15.25 -24.44
CA GLN A 4 53.83 -14.05 -24.39
C GLN A 4 53.10 -14.03 -25.74
N VAL A 5 51.77 -13.90 -25.73
CA VAL A 5 50.91 -13.64 -26.89
C VAL A 5 49.75 -12.81 -26.32
N SER A 6 49.78 -11.47 -26.41
CA SER A 6 49.41 -10.62 -27.56
C SER A 6 47.99 -10.87 -28.05
N GLN A 7 47.06 -10.01 -27.65
CA GLN A 7 45.72 -9.93 -28.22
C GLN A 7 45.39 -8.46 -28.44
N SER A 8 45.37 -8.08 -29.70
CA SER A 8 44.93 -6.79 -30.22
C SER A 8 43.57 -6.95 -30.89
N ASP A 9 42.85 -5.83 -30.93
CA ASP A 9 41.86 -5.43 -31.93
C ASP A 9 40.54 -6.22 -32.00
N ILE A 10 39.48 -5.67 -31.38
CA ILE A 10 38.13 -5.63 -31.99
C ILE A 10 37.49 -4.28 -31.66
N ASP A 11 37.31 -3.47 -32.70
CA ASP A 11 36.51 -2.26 -32.78
C ASP A 11 35.00 -2.59 -32.75
N HIS A 12 34.22 -1.75 -32.05
CA HIS A 12 32.81 -1.43 -32.30
C HIS A 12 32.61 -0.01 -31.76
N ASP A 13 32.59 1.01 -32.61
CA ASP A 13 31.46 1.50 -33.41
C ASP A 13 30.32 2.12 -32.57
N GLU A 14 29.81 3.24 -33.08
CA GLU A 14 28.79 4.17 -32.53
C GLU A 14 29.19 5.13 -31.40
N MET A 15 29.40 6.40 -31.77
CA MET A 15 28.38 7.45 -31.60
C MET A 15 28.92 8.79 -32.12
N HIS A 16 28.51 9.14 -33.35
CA HIS A 16 28.72 10.47 -33.90
C HIS A 16 27.78 11.48 -33.19
N ALA A 17 28.39 12.41 -32.47
CA ALA A 17 27.79 13.69 -32.11
C ALA A 17 27.54 14.53 -33.38
N ASN A 18 26.41 15.23 -33.44
CA ASN A 18 26.28 16.44 -34.27
C ASN A 18 25.56 17.55 -33.47
N PRO A 19 26.06 18.79 -33.45
CA PRO A 19 25.64 19.84 -32.55
C PRO A 19 24.59 20.79 -33.16
N ALA A 20 24.06 21.65 -32.29
CA ALA A 20 23.13 22.72 -32.58
C ALA A 20 23.68 23.80 -33.56
N ALA A 21 22.77 24.37 -34.36
CA ALA A 21 22.82 25.72 -34.95
C ALA A 21 21.36 26.11 -35.28
N ASP A 22 20.76 27.12 -34.65
CA ASP A 22 20.86 28.57 -34.88
C ASP A 22 20.06 29.09 -36.09
N VAL A 23 19.11 29.99 -35.76
CA VAL A 23 18.58 31.17 -36.49
C VAL A 23 18.57 31.20 -38.03
N ASP A 24 17.37 31.38 -38.61
CA ASP A 24 17.07 32.58 -39.43
C ASP A 24 15.55 32.75 -39.68
N GLU A 25 15.03 33.93 -39.32
CA GLU A 25 13.77 34.53 -39.79
C GLU A 25 14.21 35.55 -40.86
N PRO A 26 13.53 35.75 -42.02
CA PRO A 26 12.40 36.69 -42.02
C PRO A 26 11.40 36.51 -43.19
N GLN A 27 10.17 37.04 -43.04
CA GLN A 27 9.73 38.24 -43.79
C GLN A 27 8.26 38.60 -43.52
N ARG A 28 8.08 39.85 -43.07
CA ARG A 28 6.80 40.57 -43.05
C ARG A 28 6.54 41.18 -44.43
N GLY A 29 5.28 41.13 -44.87
CA GLY A 29 4.71 42.02 -45.88
C GLY A 29 3.35 42.55 -45.41
N PRO A 30 3.03 43.85 -45.59
CA PRO A 30 1.87 44.50 -44.98
C PRO A 30 0.63 44.49 -45.89
N GLY A 31 -0.56 44.41 -45.28
CA GLY A 31 -1.84 44.56 -45.98
C GLY A 31 -2.94 45.00 -45.02
N SER A 32 -3.42 46.22 -45.22
CA SER A 32 -4.32 46.98 -44.37
C SER A 32 -5.82 46.82 -44.72
N VAL A 33 -6.65 46.65 -43.67
CA VAL A 33 -7.89 47.41 -43.37
C VAL A 33 -9.22 47.12 -44.12
N THR A 34 -10.30 47.23 -43.32
CA THR A 34 -11.76 47.17 -43.56
C THR A 34 -12.37 45.77 -43.51
N GLY A 35 -13.45 45.46 -42.80
CA GLY A 35 -14.38 46.19 -41.95
C GLY A 35 -15.64 45.32 -41.71
N ALA A 36 -16.44 45.70 -40.71
CA ALA A 36 -17.83 45.29 -40.45
C ALA A 36 -18.09 43.96 -39.73
N GLY A 37 -18.79 44.09 -38.60
CA GLY A 37 -19.19 43.00 -37.70
C GLY A 37 -20.31 42.10 -38.21
N GLY A 38 -20.40 40.94 -37.57
CA GLY A 38 -21.49 39.99 -37.68
C GLY A 38 -21.40 39.00 -36.54
N LYS A 39 -22.29 39.13 -35.55
CA LYS A 39 -22.47 38.20 -34.43
C LYS A 39 -22.70 36.77 -34.96
N ALA A 40 -21.87 35.83 -34.52
CA ALA A 40 -22.21 34.41 -34.47
C ALA A 40 -21.62 33.83 -33.19
N ALA A 41 -22.27 34.16 -32.07
CA ALA A 41 -22.16 33.38 -30.85
C ALA A 41 -23.20 32.25 -30.91
N ASP A 42 -22.84 31.14 -30.26
CA ASP A 42 -23.74 30.16 -29.67
C ASP A 42 -24.01 28.87 -30.48
N LYS A 43 -23.01 27.97 -30.48
CA LYS A 43 -23.24 26.53 -30.27
C LYS A 43 -21.96 25.78 -29.88
N ALA A 44 -21.55 25.94 -28.62
CA ALA A 44 -20.72 24.95 -27.94
C ALA A 44 -21.41 24.63 -26.60
N LYS A 45 -22.52 23.88 -26.69
CA LYS A 45 -23.26 23.38 -25.54
C LYS A 45 -22.38 22.39 -24.76
N SER A 46 -21.92 22.86 -23.61
CA SER A 46 -21.95 22.18 -22.31
C SER A 46 -21.77 20.65 -22.32
N ALA A 47 -20.54 20.20 -22.08
CA ALA A 47 -20.27 18.96 -21.36
C ALA A 47 -19.84 19.33 -19.92
N VAL A 48 -20.70 20.04 -19.20
CA VAL A 48 -20.55 20.14 -17.74
C VAL A 48 -21.21 18.89 -17.19
N GLY A 49 -20.40 17.86 -16.93
CA GLY A 49 -20.84 16.68 -16.21
C GLY A 49 -21.52 17.10 -14.91
N GLU A 50 -22.71 16.55 -14.67
CA GLU A 50 -23.47 16.78 -13.46
C GLU A 50 -22.61 16.32 -12.26
N LYS A 51 -22.05 17.28 -11.53
CA LYS A 51 -21.27 17.02 -10.33
C LYS A 51 -22.24 16.64 -9.21
N ASP A 52 -21.99 15.53 -8.53
CA ASP A 52 -22.77 15.17 -7.34
C ASP A 52 -22.52 16.20 -6.21
N LYS A 53 -23.24 16.09 -5.09
CA LYS A 53 -23.13 16.99 -3.92
C LYS A 53 -21.70 17.09 -3.35
N ASP A 54 -20.83 16.16 -3.71
CA ASP A 54 -19.41 16.06 -3.35
C ASP A 54 -18.44 16.52 -4.48
N GLY A 55 -18.96 17.13 -5.55
CA GLY A 55 -18.14 17.75 -6.60
C GLY A 55 -17.41 16.79 -7.55
N ARG A 56 -17.60 15.47 -7.39
CA ARG A 56 -17.05 14.40 -8.23
C ARG A 56 -17.84 14.25 -9.52
N THR A 57 -17.15 13.91 -10.61
CA THR A 57 -17.80 13.48 -11.86
C THR A 57 -18.18 12.00 -11.77
N GLU A 58 -19.16 11.57 -12.56
CA GLU A 58 -19.53 10.14 -12.65
C GLU A 58 -18.34 9.27 -13.10
N GLU A 59 -17.47 9.80 -13.96
CA GLU A 59 -16.25 9.11 -14.40
C GLU A 59 -15.26 8.89 -13.25
N GLU A 60 -15.15 9.85 -12.33
CA GLU A 60 -14.30 9.70 -11.14
C GLU A 60 -14.86 8.66 -10.18
N LEU A 61 -16.18 8.66 -9.97
CA LEU A 61 -16.87 7.68 -9.12
C LEU A 61 -16.70 6.26 -9.68
N GLU A 62 -16.88 6.08 -10.98
CA GLU A 62 -16.73 4.79 -11.65
C GLU A 62 -15.27 4.28 -11.60
N ALA A 63 -14.30 5.16 -11.81
CA ALA A 63 -12.89 4.82 -11.68
C ALA A 63 -12.52 4.40 -10.24
N ASP A 64 -13.09 5.08 -9.24
CA ASP A 64 -12.84 4.78 -7.84
C ASP A 64 -13.49 3.43 -7.44
N ARG A 65 -14.72 3.13 -7.91
CA ARG A 65 -15.37 1.80 -7.75
C ARG A 65 -14.53 0.67 -8.35
N LYS A 66 -14.07 0.83 -9.59
CA LYS A 66 -13.21 -0.15 -10.28
C LYS A 66 -11.89 -0.38 -9.56
N LEU A 67 -11.30 0.69 -9.04
CA LEU A 67 -10.06 0.58 -8.28
C LEU A 67 -10.29 -0.15 -6.96
N ALA A 68 -11.36 0.18 -6.21
CA ALA A 68 -11.70 -0.51 -4.98
C ALA A 68 -11.95 -2.01 -5.21
N ASP A 69 -12.69 -2.37 -6.27
CA ASP A 69 -12.92 -3.78 -6.63
C ASP A 69 -11.61 -4.50 -6.96
N ARG A 70 -10.75 -3.90 -7.79
CA ARG A 70 -9.43 -4.47 -8.13
C ARG A 70 -8.56 -4.70 -6.91
N LEU A 71 -8.50 -3.74 -5.98
CA LEU A 71 -7.73 -3.86 -4.75
C LEU A 71 -8.32 -4.94 -3.82
N SER A 72 -9.65 -5.07 -3.77
CA SER A 72 -10.30 -6.08 -2.93
C SER A 72 -9.89 -7.49 -3.37
N ILE A 73 -9.89 -7.75 -4.67
CA ILE A 73 -9.48 -9.03 -5.26
C ILE A 73 -8.01 -9.33 -4.97
N ILE A 74 -7.12 -8.33 -5.02
CA ILE A 74 -5.70 -8.50 -4.70
C ILE A 74 -5.52 -8.95 -3.24
N ILE A 75 -6.22 -8.30 -2.31
CA ILE A 75 -6.12 -8.58 -0.87
C ILE A 75 -6.80 -9.90 -0.51
N GLU A 76 -7.94 -10.23 -1.12
CA GLU A 76 -8.62 -11.52 -0.94
C GLU A 76 -7.72 -12.70 -1.34
N ARG A 77 -7.04 -12.62 -2.49
CA ARG A 77 -6.08 -13.65 -2.93
C ARG A 77 -4.89 -13.78 -1.99
N ALA A 78 -4.47 -12.69 -1.36
CA ALA A 78 -3.44 -12.73 -0.34
C ALA A 78 -3.96 -13.43 0.93
N ASN A 79 -5.18 -13.13 1.36
CA ASN A 79 -5.83 -13.78 2.51
C ASN A 79 -5.98 -15.29 2.31
N GLU A 80 -6.40 -15.73 1.13
CA GLU A 80 -6.52 -17.16 0.78
C GLU A 80 -5.21 -17.93 1.04
N LYS A 81 -4.07 -17.27 0.90
CA LYS A 81 -2.74 -17.86 1.13
C LYS A 81 -2.23 -17.63 2.54
N CYS A 82 -2.33 -16.41 3.08
CA CYS A 82 -1.77 -16.05 4.38
C CYS A 82 -2.52 -16.65 5.55
N VAL A 83 -3.85 -16.77 5.49
CA VAL A 83 -4.67 -17.27 6.61
C VAL A 83 -4.32 -18.73 6.97
N PRO A 84 -4.18 -19.67 6.00
CA PRO A 84 -3.68 -21.00 6.30
C PRO A 84 -2.29 -21.02 6.96
N LEU A 85 -1.37 -20.13 6.55
CA LEU A 85 -0.04 -20.02 7.17
C LEU A 85 -0.15 -19.55 8.61
N CYS A 86 -0.96 -18.52 8.88
CA CYS A 86 -1.24 -18.02 10.23
C CYS A 86 -1.79 -19.12 11.14
N ASN A 87 -2.71 -19.93 10.64
CA ASN A 87 -3.27 -21.07 11.37
C ASN A 87 -2.21 -22.15 11.67
N MET A 88 -1.31 -22.45 10.73
CA MET A 88 -0.22 -23.40 10.98
C MET A 88 0.78 -22.85 12.00
N ILE A 89 1.13 -21.57 11.94
CA ILE A 89 1.98 -20.91 12.94
C ILE A 89 1.36 -21.07 14.33
N ARG A 90 0.08 -20.71 14.49
CA ARG A 90 -0.65 -20.86 15.77
C ARG A 90 -0.60 -22.29 16.30
N LYS A 91 -0.86 -23.28 15.44
CA LYS A 91 -0.80 -24.71 15.82
C LYS A 91 0.57 -25.13 16.35
N HIS A 92 1.66 -24.65 15.76
CA HIS A 92 3.01 -24.99 16.25
C HIS A 92 3.29 -24.40 17.64
N PHE A 93 2.86 -23.16 17.89
CA PHE A 93 2.94 -22.53 19.21
C PHE A 93 2.03 -23.22 20.25
N ASP A 94 0.79 -23.55 19.90
CA ASP A 94 -0.12 -24.26 20.79
C ASP A 94 0.42 -25.67 21.13
N HIS A 95 1.08 -26.32 20.17
CA HIS A 95 1.69 -27.64 20.39
C HIS A 95 2.82 -27.59 21.42
N ILE A 96 3.76 -26.64 21.28
CA ILE A 96 4.87 -26.51 22.24
C ILE A 96 4.37 -26.05 23.61
N ASP A 97 3.37 -25.17 23.67
CA ASP A 97 2.79 -24.72 24.94
C ASP A 97 2.13 -25.86 25.73
N ALA A 98 1.54 -26.82 25.03
CA ALA A 98 0.92 -28.00 25.64
C ALA A 98 1.93 -29.03 26.18
N GLN A 99 3.20 -28.93 25.78
CA GLN A 99 4.26 -29.78 26.32
C GLN A 99 4.67 -29.32 27.73
N LYS A 100 5.19 -30.26 28.53
CA LYS A 100 5.81 -29.94 29.82
C LYS A 100 7.04 -29.07 29.61
N GLU A 101 7.34 -28.19 30.55
CA GLU A 101 8.40 -27.19 30.39
C GLU A 101 9.76 -27.81 30.08
N GLU A 102 10.08 -28.95 30.70
CA GLU A 102 11.31 -29.71 30.45
C GLU A 102 11.41 -30.34 29.05
N ASP A 103 10.28 -30.54 28.38
CA ASP A 103 10.19 -31.21 27.07
C ASP A 103 10.09 -30.21 25.89
N ARG A 104 9.95 -28.91 26.17
CA ARG A 104 9.77 -27.86 25.15
C ARG A 104 11.04 -27.66 24.34
N ASP A 105 11.00 -27.99 23.04
CA ASP A 105 12.10 -27.74 22.11
C ASP A 105 11.89 -26.46 21.29
N GLU A 106 12.54 -25.38 21.74
CA GLU A 106 12.54 -24.10 21.03
C GLU A 106 13.12 -24.19 19.60
N ASN A 107 14.09 -25.07 19.35
CA ASN A 107 14.67 -25.21 18.00
C ASN A 107 13.69 -25.88 17.04
N GLU A 108 12.89 -26.83 17.53
CA GLU A 108 11.83 -27.45 16.74
C GLU A 108 10.76 -26.40 16.37
N LEU A 109 10.35 -25.56 17.32
CA LEU A 109 9.45 -24.44 17.06
C LEU A 109 10.02 -23.51 15.96
N VAL A 110 11.28 -23.11 16.08
CA VAL A 110 11.95 -22.26 15.08
C VAL A 110 11.93 -22.93 13.71
N LYS A 111 12.31 -24.20 13.63
CA LYS A 111 12.37 -24.97 12.37
C LYS A 111 11.00 -25.07 11.70
N ALA A 112 9.93 -25.19 12.47
CA ALA A 112 8.57 -25.29 11.95
C ALA A 112 8.00 -23.92 11.53
N VAL A 113 8.18 -22.89 12.35
CA VAL A 113 7.53 -21.57 12.17
C VAL A 113 8.25 -20.67 11.18
N LYS A 114 9.60 -20.68 11.18
CA LYS A 114 10.41 -19.82 10.30
C LYS A 114 10.03 -19.87 8.82
N PRO A 115 9.89 -21.04 8.16
CA PRO A 115 9.51 -21.08 6.75
C PRO A 115 8.11 -20.52 6.49
N LEU A 116 7.18 -20.67 7.44
CA LEU A 116 5.82 -20.13 7.32
C LEU A 116 5.81 -18.60 7.36
N LEU A 117 6.59 -18.01 8.27
CA LEU A 117 6.75 -16.55 8.35
C LEU A 117 7.38 -15.97 7.09
N GLN A 118 8.44 -16.60 6.57
CA GLN A 118 9.11 -16.16 5.34
C GLN A 118 8.18 -16.24 4.11
N GLN A 119 7.35 -17.29 4.05
CA GLN A 119 6.36 -17.42 2.98
C GLN A 119 5.27 -16.35 3.10
N ALA A 120 4.75 -16.10 4.30
CA ALA A 120 3.77 -15.03 4.53
C ALA A 120 4.34 -13.65 4.18
N GLU A 121 5.60 -13.38 4.53
CA GLU A 121 6.29 -12.13 4.23
C GLU A 121 6.41 -11.90 2.72
N THR A 122 6.77 -12.96 1.98
CA THR A 122 6.85 -12.92 0.52
C THR A 122 5.49 -12.57 -0.10
N ILE A 123 4.42 -13.23 0.35
CA ILE A 123 3.06 -12.96 -0.14
C ILE A 123 2.66 -11.51 0.15
N LEU A 124 2.92 -10.99 1.35
CA LEU A 124 2.57 -9.61 1.68
C LEU A 124 3.39 -8.59 0.88
N ASN A 125 4.67 -8.84 0.65
CA ASN A 125 5.49 -7.96 -0.20
C ASN A 125 5.00 -7.93 -1.66
N GLU A 126 4.66 -9.08 -2.23
CA GLU A 126 4.05 -9.17 -3.56
C GLU A 126 2.71 -8.43 -3.61
N THR A 127 1.88 -8.62 -2.60
CA THR A 127 0.56 -7.99 -2.47
C THR A 127 0.69 -6.46 -2.40
N ASN A 128 1.62 -5.97 -1.58
CA ASN A 128 1.95 -4.55 -1.46
C ASN A 128 2.45 -3.96 -2.80
N GLY A 129 3.30 -4.69 -3.53
CA GLY A 129 3.72 -4.32 -4.88
C GLY A 129 2.54 -4.24 -5.87
N ALA A 130 1.65 -5.24 -5.83
CA ALA A 130 0.46 -5.27 -6.68
C ALA A 130 -0.52 -4.12 -6.39
N ILE A 131 -0.69 -3.76 -5.12
CA ILE A 131 -1.49 -2.59 -4.69
C ILE A 131 -0.89 -1.31 -5.25
N ARG A 132 0.43 -1.08 -5.08
CA ARG A 132 1.11 0.10 -5.63
C ARG A 132 1.03 0.16 -7.16
N GLY A 133 1.09 -0.99 -7.83
CA GLY A 133 0.90 -1.05 -9.28
C GLY A 133 -0.55 -0.78 -9.73
N ALA A 134 -1.53 -1.08 -8.89
CA ALA A 134 -2.94 -0.79 -9.15
C ALA A 134 -3.32 0.67 -8.86
N ASP A 135 -2.66 1.30 -7.88
CA ASP A 135 -2.85 2.72 -7.51
C ASP A 135 -1.50 3.49 -7.43
N PRO A 136 -0.83 3.74 -8.57
CA PRO A 136 0.49 4.38 -8.59
C PRO A 136 0.48 5.82 -8.05
N ASP A 137 -0.63 6.53 -8.22
CA ASP A 137 -0.78 7.92 -7.80
C ASP A 137 -1.32 8.05 -6.36
N ASN A 138 -1.51 6.93 -5.65
CA ASN A 138 -2.19 6.88 -4.36
C ASN A 138 -3.54 7.63 -4.40
N ARG A 139 -4.24 7.56 -5.55
CA ARG A 139 -5.47 8.28 -5.85
C ARG A 139 -6.52 8.00 -4.78
N LEU A 140 -6.54 6.77 -4.27
CA LEU A 140 -7.48 6.33 -3.27
C LEU A 140 -7.09 6.93 -1.88
N SER A 141 -5.81 6.83 -1.48
CA SER A 141 -5.27 7.45 -0.25
C SER A 141 -5.34 8.99 -0.19
N ASN A 142 -5.35 9.67 -1.34
CA ASN A 142 -5.51 11.11 -1.43
C ASN A 142 -6.98 11.57 -1.30
N LYS A 143 -7.94 10.69 -1.65
CA LYS A 143 -9.39 10.98 -1.66
C LYS A 143 -10.13 10.53 -0.40
N ALA A 144 -9.64 9.47 0.23
CA ALA A 144 -9.77 9.12 1.65
C ALA A 144 -10.17 10.24 2.63
N LYS A 145 -9.42 11.35 2.60
CA LYS A 145 -9.61 12.50 3.51
C LYS A 145 -10.95 13.23 3.27
N ARG A 146 -11.60 13.03 2.13
CA ARG A 146 -12.86 13.69 1.72
C ARG A 146 -14.09 12.81 1.99
N ASN A 147 -14.01 11.50 1.74
CA ASN A 147 -15.08 10.52 2.03
C ASN A 147 -15.39 10.38 3.54
N ALA A 148 -14.53 10.94 4.39
CA ALA A 148 -14.71 10.93 5.84
C ALA A 148 -16.00 11.63 6.33
N GLN A 149 -16.52 12.56 5.53
CA GLN A 149 -17.61 13.44 5.95
C GLN A 149 -19.00 12.81 5.69
N ASP A 150 -19.14 11.92 4.71
CA ASP A 150 -20.46 11.52 4.19
C ASP A 150 -20.98 10.15 4.66
N HIS A 151 -20.20 9.37 5.42
CA HIS A 151 -20.63 8.12 6.07
C HIS A 151 -21.25 7.06 5.14
N LYS A 152 -21.02 7.12 3.83
CA LYS A 152 -21.54 6.17 2.85
C LYS A 152 -20.40 5.60 2.01
N ALA A 153 -20.19 4.29 2.12
CA ALA A 153 -19.24 3.52 1.31
C ALA A 153 -19.99 2.76 0.21
N THR A 154 -19.45 2.68 -1.00
CA THR A 154 -19.99 1.83 -2.07
C THR A 154 -19.85 0.34 -1.73
N PRO A 155 -20.57 -0.58 -2.40
CA PRO A 155 -20.38 -2.01 -2.20
C PRO A 155 -18.93 -2.48 -2.41
N GLU A 156 -18.23 -1.92 -3.40
CA GLU A 156 -16.83 -2.26 -3.71
C GLU A 156 -15.88 -1.79 -2.59
N GLU A 157 -16.14 -0.59 -2.06
CA GLU A 157 -15.43 -0.04 -0.90
C GLU A 157 -15.67 -0.86 0.39
N GLN A 158 -16.89 -1.35 0.60
CA GLN A 158 -17.22 -2.24 1.72
C GLN A 158 -16.53 -3.60 1.58
N ARG A 159 -16.48 -4.17 0.38
CA ARG A 159 -15.75 -5.41 0.10
C ARG A 159 -14.26 -5.25 0.38
N LEU A 160 -13.67 -4.15 -0.10
CA LEU A 160 -12.28 -3.80 0.17
C LEU A 160 -11.99 -3.70 1.68
N ALA A 161 -12.90 -3.09 2.42
CA ALA A 161 -12.82 -3.00 3.88
C ALA A 161 -12.80 -4.37 4.57
N GLU A 162 -13.69 -5.28 4.15
CA GLU A 162 -13.78 -6.61 4.74
C GLU A 162 -12.53 -7.44 4.41
N ALA A 163 -12.02 -7.35 3.17
CA ALA A 163 -10.78 -8.00 2.78
C ALA A 163 -9.58 -7.51 3.62
N LEU A 164 -9.46 -6.20 3.83
CA LEU A 164 -8.43 -5.61 4.70
C LEU A 164 -8.58 -6.04 6.15
N LYS A 165 -9.80 -6.05 6.66
CA LYS A 165 -10.10 -6.50 8.01
C LYS A 165 -9.61 -7.92 8.21
N ILE A 166 -9.98 -8.86 7.34
CA ILE A 166 -9.51 -10.25 7.45
C ILE A 166 -7.98 -10.32 7.50
N MET A 167 -7.30 -9.59 6.61
CA MET A 167 -5.83 -9.56 6.60
C MET A 167 -5.25 -9.06 7.94
N VAL A 168 -5.79 -7.98 8.48
CA VAL A 168 -5.36 -7.39 9.76
C VAL A 168 -5.63 -8.33 10.92
N GLN A 169 -6.83 -8.91 10.99
CA GLN A 169 -7.22 -9.81 12.07
C GLN A 169 -6.37 -11.08 12.07
N GLU A 170 -6.16 -11.68 10.90
CA GLU A 170 -5.47 -12.95 10.78
C GLU A 170 -3.94 -12.77 10.85
N VAL A 171 -3.37 -11.91 10.01
CA VAL A 171 -1.91 -11.70 9.96
C VAL A 171 -1.46 -10.85 11.15
N GLY A 172 -2.05 -9.68 11.33
CA GLY A 172 -1.70 -8.77 12.43
C GLY A 172 -1.95 -9.42 13.79
N GLY A 173 -3.11 -10.05 13.95
CA GLY A 173 -3.43 -10.81 15.17
C GLY A 173 -2.49 -11.98 15.43
N THR A 174 -1.98 -12.65 14.38
CA THR A 174 -0.98 -13.73 14.58
C THR A 174 0.39 -13.17 14.96
N ILE A 175 0.80 -12.04 14.39
CA ILE A 175 2.08 -11.40 14.71
C ILE A 175 2.15 -11.05 16.20
N GLU A 176 1.14 -10.35 16.70
CA GLU A 176 1.13 -9.90 18.10
C GLU A 176 1.00 -11.06 19.07
N TRP A 177 0.05 -11.98 18.82
CA TRP A 177 -0.10 -13.18 19.62
C TRP A 177 1.18 -14.02 19.66
N ALA A 178 1.87 -14.21 18.53
CA ALA A 178 3.11 -14.97 18.49
C ALA A 178 4.25 -14.27 19.24
N LYS A 179 4.33 -12.94 19.17
CA LYS A 179 5.30 -12.16 19.95
C LYS A 179 5.09 -12.33 21.45
N ASP A 180 3.84 -12.25 21.91
CA ASP A 180 3.51 -12.44 23.32
C ASP A 180 3.88 -13.85 23.79
N LYS A 181 3.61 -14.87 22.96
CA LYS A 181 4.02 -16.26 23.25
C LYS A 181 5.54 -16.41 23.36
N LEU A 182 6.28 -15.77 22.45
CA LEU A 182 7.75 -15.83 22.42
C LEU A 182 8.43 -15.25 23.67
N ASP A 183 7.73 -14.48 24.51
CA ASP A 183 8.27 -14.03 25.80
C ASP A 183 8.62 -15.21 26.72
N SER A 184 7.95 -16.35 26.56
CA SER A 184 8.26 -17.59 27.30
C SER A 184 9.33 -18.47 26.61
N PHE A 185 9.81 -18.08 25.43
CA PHE A 185 10.75 -18.86 24.60
C PHE A 185 11.93 -17.99 24.15
N PRO A 186 12.92 -17.71 25.03
CA PRO A 186 13.95 -16.70 24.78
C PRO A 186 14.93 -17.04 23.66
N LYS A 187 15.12 -18.32 23.28
CA LYS A 187 15.93 -18.71 22.12
C LYS A 187 15.12 -18.53 20.85
N ALA A 188 13.90 -19.09 20.80
CA ALA A 188 13.01 -18.94 19.65
C ALA A 188 12.70 -17.46 19.36
N LYS A 189 12.57 -16.63 20.40
CA LYS A 189 12.35 -15.18 20.29
C LYS A 189 13.45 -14.49 19.49
N LYS A 190 14.71 -14.91 19.64
CA LYS A 190 15.85 -14.32 18.90
C LYS A 190 15.77 -14.62 17.40
N ASP A 191 15.25 -15.78 17.03
CA ASP A 191 15.19 -16.22 15.63
C ASP A 191 13.87 -15.85 14.93
N LEU A 192 12.75 -15.89 15.65
CA LEU A 192 11.41 -15.64 15.11
C LEU A 192 10.93 -14.20 15.31
N GLY A 193 11.38 -13.52 16.37
CA GLY A 193 11.01 -12.12 16.65
C GLY A 193 11.30 -11.17 15.48
N PRO A 194 12.52 -11.17 14.92
CA PRO A 194 12.85 -10.34 13.77
C PRO A 194 12.01 -10.66 12.51
N LEU A 195 11.59 -11.91 12.33
CA LEU A 195 10.74 -12.30 11.20
C LEU A 195 9.30 -11.82 11.38
N LEU A 196 8.79 -11.84 12.61
CA LEU A 196 7.49 -11.27 12.95
C LEU A 196 7.48 -9.75 12.76
N ASP A 197 8.58 -9.07 13.10
CA ASP A 197 8.78 -7.63 12.81
C ASP A 197 8.79 -7.37 11.29
N ALA A 198 9.57 -8.15 10.53
CA ALA A 198 9.66 -8.04 9.08
C ALA A 198 8.31 -8.26 8.41
N LEU A 199 7.49 -9.21 8.89
CA LEU A 199 6.14 -9.46 8.40
C LEU A 199 5.17 -8.29 8.68
N GLY A 200 5.35 -7.59 9.81
CA GLY A 200 4.52 -6.45 10.19
C GLY A 200 4.70 -5.23 9.28
N GLN A 201 5.88 -5.05 8.67
CA GLN A 201 6.16 -3.93 7.79
C GLN A 201 5.27 -3.90 6.53
N PRO A 202 5.24 -4.93 5.66
CA PRO A 202 4.38 -4.92 4.48
C PRO A 202 2.90 -4.91 4.85
N LEU A 203 2.49 -5.55 5.96
CA LEU A 203 1.12 -5.43 6.47
C LEU A 203 0.74 -3.97 6.74
N THR A 204 1.58 -3.24 7.47
CA THR A 204 1.35 -1.82 7.76
C THR A 204 1.31 -0.97 6.50
N GLN A 205 2.14 -1.30 5.50
CA GLN A 205 2.15 -0.58 4.22
C GLN A 205 0.88 -0.83 3.39
N ILE A 206 0.38 -2.07 3.36
CA ILE A 206 -0.90 -2.42 2.72
C ILE A 206 -2.05 -1.65 3.38
N VAL A 207 -2.14 -1.71 4.71
CA VAL A 207 -3.19 -1.00 5.46
C VAL A 207 -3.01 0.50 5.35
N GLY A 208 -1.79 1.03 5.28
CA GLY A 208 -1.55 2.47 5.07
C GLY A 208 -1.98 2.94 3.68
N GLY A 209 -1.64 2.19 2.64
CA GLY A 209 -1.96 2.52 1.25
C GLY A 209 -3.44 2.36 0.90
N VAL A 210 -4.14 1.46 1.58
CA VAL A 210 -5.54 1.10 1.28
C VAL A 210 -6.52 1.42 2.42
N GLY A 211 -6.04 1.66 3.64
CA GLY A 211 -6.91 1.91 4.82
C GLY A 211 -7.35 3.36 4.97
N LEU A 212 -6.74 4.29 4.24
CA LEU A 212 -7.10 5.71 4.29
C LEU A 212 -8.50 6.01 3.73
N LEU A 213 -9.01 5.15 2.86
CA LEU A 213 -10.07 5.45 1.88
C LEU A 213 -11.41 5.90 2.44
N LEU A 214 -11.69 5.54 3.69
CA LEU A 214 -13.01 5.63 4.26
C LEU A 214 -12.83 5.94 5.74
N ALA A 215 -13.27 7.10 6.24
CA ALA A 215 -13.35 7.26 7.70
C ALA A 215 -14.26 6.20 8.33
N GLY A 216 -15.18 5.61 7.57
CA GLY A 216 -15.93 4.41 7.95
C GLY A 216 -15.02 3.19 8.19
N VAL A 217 -14.04 2.93 7.31
CA VAL A 217 -13.11 1.79 7.43
C VAL A 217 -11.99 2.08 8.39
N LEU A 218 -11.48 3.30 8.49
CA LEU A 218 -10.55 3.67 9.55
C LEU A 218 -11.20 3.55 10.93
N ASN A 219 -12.47 3.93 11.09
CA ASN A 219 -13.21 3.68 12.33
C ASN A 219 -13.46 2.18 12.56
N LEU A 220 -13.72 1.41 11.51
CA LEU A 220 -13.87 -0.05 11.60
C LEU A 220 -12.55 -0.72 11.98
N VAL A 221 -11.48 -0.47 11.23
CA VAL A 221 -10.10 -0.94 11.47
C VAL A 221 -9.62 -0.48 12.83
N ASN A 222 -9.85 0.77 13.24
CA ASN A 222 -9.51 1.24 14.58
C ASN A 222 -10.29 0.47 15.66
N LYS A 223 -11.62 0.29 15.50
CA LYS A 223 -12.42 -0.54 16.43
C LYS A 223 -11.96 -1.99 16.47
N LEU A 224 -11.52 -2.55 15.34
CA LEU A 224 -11.05 -3.93 15.23
C LEU A 224 -9.66 -4.10 15.85
N LEU A 225 -8.73 -3.22 15.52
CA LEU A 225 -7.38 -3.19 16.10
C LEU A 225 -7.48 -3.01 17.61
N SER A 226 -8.25 -2.04 18.10
CA SER A 226 -8.46 -1.83 19.53
C SER A 226 -9.19 -3.01 20.21
N ALA A 227 -10.16 -3.64 19.55
CA ALA A 227 -10.84 -4.82 20.10
C ALA A 227 -9.93 -6.07 20.17
N LEU A 228 -8.92 -6.14 19.31
CA LEU A 228 -7.95 -7.23 19.27
C LEU A 228 -6.67 -6.96 20.08
N GLY A 229 -6.56 -5.78 20.71
CA GLY A 229 -5.35 -5.37 21.43
C GLY A 229 -4.17 -4.98 20.53
N LEU A 230 -4.43 -4.74 19.23
CA LEU A 230 -3.42 -4.48 18.21
C LEU A 230 -2.88 -3.04 18.20
N ASP A 231 -2.52 -2.53 19.38
CA ASP A 231 -2.10 -1.15 19.60
C ASP A 231 -0.78 -0.82 18.92
N GLY A 232 0.10 -1.81 18.73
CA GLY A 232 1.36 -1.67 18.02
C GLY A 232 1.14 -1.45 16.52
N LEU A 233 0.29 -2.27 15.91
CA LEU A 233 -0.10 -2.13 14.51
C LEU A 233 -0.87 -0.82 14.28
N LEU A 234 -1.75 -0.42 15.20
CA LEU A 234 -2.46 0.86 15.16
C LEU A 234 -1.48 2.04 15.18
N LYS A 235 -0.50 2.06 16.09
CA LYS A 235 0.54 3.09 16.14
C LYS A 235 1.39 3.11 14.87
N GLY A 236 1.77 1.94 14.35
CA GLY A 236 2.49 1.82 13.09
C GLY A 236 1.72 2.40 11.91
N LEU A 237 0.41 2.14 11.84
CA LEU A 237 -0.47 2.70 10.82
C LEU A 237 -0.61 4.23 10.95
N LEU A 238 -0.86 4.74 12.16
CA LEU A 238 -0.95 6.19 12.42
C LEU A 238 0.34 6.92 12.07
N SER A 239 1.50 6.30 12.35
CA SER A 239 2.82 6.82 12.02
C SER A 239 3.07 6.79 10.50
N ALA A 240 2.75 5.68 9.82
CA ALA A 240 2.91 5.54 8.37
C ALA A 240 2.05 6.53 7.58
N ILE A 241 0.87 6.87 8.10
CA ILE A 241 -0.03 7.89 7.54
C ILE A 241 0.48 9.31 7.80
N GLY A 242 1.43 9.49 8.73
CA GLY A 242 1.94 10.80 9.13
C GLY A 242 0.90 11.63 9.89
N LEU A 243 -0.05 10.98 10.58
CA LEU A 243 -1.05 11.68 11.40
C LEU A 243 -0.39 12.51 12.50
N ASP A 244 0.80 12.15 12.99
CA ASP A 244 1.62 12.98 13.88
C ASP A 244 1.91 14.38 13.32
N LYS A 245 2.01 14.50 11.98
CA LYS A 245 2.20 15.79 11.30
C LYS A 245 0.89 16.57 11.16
N ILE A 246 -0.25 15.88 11.09
CA ILE A 246 -1.58 16.49 11.08
C ILE A 246 -1.95 16.99 12.48
N TYR A 247 -1.67 16.22 13.54
CA TYR A 247 -1.85 16.65 14.94
C TYR A 247 -0.93 17.81 15.31
N LYS A 248 0.33 17.82 14.85
CA LYS A 248 1.24 18.96 15.01
C LYS A 248 0.83 20.18 14.17
N GLY A 249 0.28 19.96 12.97
CA GLY A 249 -0.23 21.02 12.08
C GLY A 249 -1.56 21.63 12.51
N LEU A 250 -2.34 20.94 13.35
CA LEU A 250 -3.60 21.41 13.94
C LEU A 250 -3.42 22.12 15.30
N GLY A 251 -2.19 22.38 15.73
CA GLY A 251 -1.92 23.20 16.92
C GLY A 251 -2.28 22.54 18.26
N VAL A 252 -2.49 21.22 18.30
CA VAL A 252 -2.83 20.49 19.54
C VAL A 252 -1.60 20.23 20.43
N GLY A 253 -0.42 20.73 20.04
CA GLY A 253 0.83 20.61 20.79
C GLY A 253 1.02 21.57 21.97
N SER A 254 -0.04 22.20 22.49
CA SER A 254 0.04 23.16 23.62
C SER A 254 -0.79 22.77 24.85
N TRP A 255 -1.28 21.54 24.96
CA TRP A 255 -2.02 21.10 26.14
C TRP A 255 -1.63 19.70 26.60
N LEU A 256 -0.35 19.57 26.96
CA LEU A 256 0.27 18.65 27.92
C LEU A 256 1.67 19.22 28.22
#